data_AF-A0A3D2TN34-F1
#
_entry.id   AF-A0A3D2TN34-F1
#
_cell.length_a   1.000
_cell.length_b   1.000
_cell.length_c   1.000
_cell.angle_alpha   90.00
_cell.angle_beta   90.00
_cell.angle_gamma   90.00
#
_symmetry.space_group_name_H-M   'P 1'
#
loop_
_entity.id
_entity.type
_entity.pdbx_description
1 polymer ?
#
loop_
_entity_poly.entity_id
_entity_poly.type
_entity_poly.pdbx_seq_one_letter_code
_entity_poly.pdbx_strand_id
1 'polypeptide(L)'
;MPISNKAKIHIGGQKNNDRRFGQTVNIANRLQCQAQAGQLVMPEEIIQCALTHGGLDGARVEEYFEADLKGLSNPFTASRIVIDE
;
A
#
# COMPACT_ATOMS: atom_id res chain seq x y z
N MET A 1 -32.14 38.59 38.81
CA MET A 1 -31.98 38.12 37.42
C MET A 1 -30.63 37.42 37.30
N PRO A 2 -30.54 36.18 36.79
CA PRO A 2 -29.29 35.65 36.24
C PRO A 2 -29.41 35.45 34.72
N ILE A 3 -28.45 35.99 33.97
CA ILE A 3 -28.31 35.80 32.53
C ILE A 3 -27.62 34.45 32.32
N SER A 4 -28.35 33.48 31.76
CA SER A 4 -27.82 32.17 31.37
C SER A 4 -27.04 32.31 30.05
N ASN A 5 -25.72 32.19 30.11
CA ASN A 5 -24.87 32.18 28.92
C ASN A 5 -24.80 30.74 28.37
N LYS A 6 -25.63 30.43 27.38
CA LYS A 6 -25.56 29.15 26.67
C LYS A 6 -24.40 29.19 25.67
N ALA A 7 -23.25 28.65 26.06
CA ALA A 7 -22.17 28.36 25.13
C ALA A 7 -22.61 27.24 24.17
N LYS A 8 -22.89 27.60 22.91
CA LYS A 8 -23.03 26.62 21.83
C LYS A 8 -21.64 26.06 21.52
N ILE A 9 -21.39 24.83 21.96
CA ILE A 9 -20.22 24.06 21.51
C ILE A 9 -20.49 23.66 20.05
N HIS A 10 -19.80 24.32 19.12
CA HIS A 10 -19.77 23.92 17.72
C HIS A 10 -18.74 22.79 17.60
N ILE A 11 -19.17 21.53 17.63
CA ILE A 11 -18.30 20.39 17.28
C ILE A 11 -18.22 20.37 15.75
N GLY A 12 -17.35 21.23 15.20
CA GLY A 12 -16.88 21.10 13.84
C GLY A 12 -15.98 19.86 13.77
N GLY A 13 -16.52 18.74 13.29
CA GLY A 13 -15.73 17.54 13.03
C GLY A 13 -14.69 17.81 11.95
N GLN A 14 -13.45 18.05 12.34
CA GLN A 14 -12.33 18.06 11.41
C GLN A 14 -12.12 16.63 10.91
N LYS A 15 -12.42 16.40 9.62
CA LYS A 15 -11.99 15.19 8.92
C LYS A 15 -10.48 15.31 8.73
N ASN A 16 -9.70 14.71 9.63
CA ASN A 16 -8.26 14.56 9.43
C ASN A 16 -8.05 13.71 8.17
N ASN A 17 -7.40 14.29 7.17
CA ASN A 17 -7.19 13.66 5.87
C ASN A 17 -5.69 13.40 5.74
N ASP A 18 -5.22 12.32 6.37
CA ASP A 18 -3.80 11.95 6.42
C ASP A 18 -3.35 11.39 5.06
N ARG A 19 -3.10 12.28 4.10
CA ARG A 19 -2.60 11.92 2.78
C ARG A 19 -1.10 11.66 2.83
N ARG A 20 -0.67 10.48 2.41
CA ARG A 20 0.74 10.14 2.21
C ARG A 20 1.17 10.48 0.79
N PHE A 21 2.36 11.08 0.65
CA PHE A 21 2.97 11.46 -0.62
C PHE A 21 4.40 10.94 -0.69
N GLY A 22 4.94 10.76 -1.90
CA GLY A 22 6.34 10.38 -2.10
C GLY A 22 6.53 9.30 -3.17
N GLN A 23 7.79 8.91 -3.38
CA GLN A 23 8.15 7.93 -4.40
C GLN A 23 7.59 6.54 -4.09
N THR A 24 7.58 6.12 -2.81
CA THR A 24 7.05 4.81 -2.39
C THR A 24 5.58 4.62 -2.77
N VAL A 25 4.73 5.63 -2.52
CA VAL A 25 3.31 5.54 -2.89
C VAL A 25 3.12 5.52 -4.42
N ASN A 26 3.98 6.22 -5.16
CA ASN A 26 3.97 6.18 -6.62
C ASN A 26 4.39 4.80 -7.16
N ILE A 27 5.40 4.17 -6.56
CA ILE A 27 5.85 2.81 -6.94
C ILE A 27 4.73 1.80 -6.65
N ALA A 28 4.16 1.82 -5.45
CA ALA A 28 3.08 0.90 -5.08
C ALA A 28 1.89 0.99 -6.05
N ASN A 29 1.46 2.22 -6.39
CA ASN A 29 0.37 2.44 -7.34
C ASN A 29 0.69 1.88 -8.74
N ARG A 30 1.95 1.97 -9.19
CA ARG A 30 2.35 1.46 -10.51
C ARG A 30 2.52 -0.06 -10.53
N LEU A 31 3.02 -0.65 -9.44
CA LEU A 31 3.10 -2.10 -9.28
C LEU A 31 1.71 -2.72 -9.24
N GLN A 32 0.73 -2.05 -8.62
CA GLN A 32 -0.65 -2.51 -8.63
C GLN A 32 -1.21 -2.65 -10.06
N CYS A 33 -0.81 -1.77 -10.98
CA CYS A 33 -1.21 -1.88 -12.39
C CYS A 33 -0.60 -3.10 -13.10
N GLN A 34 0.40 -3.78 -12.53
CA GLN A 34 1.01 -5.01 -13.07
C GLN A 34 0.30 -6.28 -12.58
N ALA A 35 -0.59 -6.18 -11.58
CA ALA A 35 -1.30 -7.31 -11.00
C ALA A 35 -2.55 -7.67 -11.84
N GLN A 36 -2.86 -8.95 -11.95
CA GLN A 36 -4.15 -9.43 -12.46
C GLN A 36 -5.09 -9.76 -11.30
N ALA A 37 -6.35 -10.08 -11.62
CA ALA A 37 -7.33 -10.48 -10.61
C ALA A 37 -6.84 -11.72 -9.83
N GLY A 38 -6.94 -11.66 -8.50
CA GLY A 38 -6.45 -12.74 -7.61
C GLY A 38 -4.94 -12.75 -7.37
N GLN A 39 -4.18 -11.83 -7.99
CA GLN A 39 -2.74 -11.72 -7.79
C GLN A 39 -2.39 -10.50 -6.94
N LEU A 40 -1.26 -10.62 -6.23
CA LEU A 40 -0.60 -9.53 -5.55
C LEU A 40 0.78 -9.32 -6.18
N VAL A 41 1.12 -8.08 -6.52
CA VAL A 41 2.46 -7.71 -6.98
C VAL A 41 3.11 -6.83 -5.93
N MET A 42 4.28 -7.22 -5.45
CA MET A 42 5.03 -6.48 -4.42
C MET A 42 6.51 -6.36 -4.79
N PRO A 43 7.23 -5.37 -4.23
CA PRO A 43 8.68 -5.34 -4.29
C PRO A 43 9.29 -6.67 -3.82
N GLU A 44 10.28 -7.16 -4.56
CA GLU A 44 10.94 -8.43 -4.26
C GLU A 44 11.53 -8.45 -2.84
N GLU A 45 12.12 -7.33 -2.41
CA GLU A 45 12.69 -7.16 -1.08
C GLU A 45 11.68 -7.39 0.06
N ILE A 46 10.40 -7.04 -0.14
CA ILE A 46 9.35 -7.34 0.85
C ILE A 46 9.04 -8.84 0.87
N ILE A 47 9.08 -9.51 -0.28
CA ILE A 47 8.86 -10.96 -0.39
C ILE A 47 9.98 -11.74 0.28
N GLN A 48 11.22 -11.37 0.03
CA GLN A 48 12.36 -12.03 0.67
C GLN A 48 12.30 -11.90 2.19
N CYS A 49 11.90 -10.72 2.69
CA CYS A 49 11.66 -10.51 4.12
C CYS A 49 10.52 -11.42 4.63
N ALA A 50 9.39 -11.47 3.93
CA ALA A 50 8.27 -12.31 4.31
C ALA A 50 8.64 -13.81 4.31
N LEU A 51 9.32 -14.31 3.28
CA LEU A 51 9.82 -15.70 3.21
C LEU A 51 10.73 -16.02 4.41
N THR A 52 11.66 -15.13 4.72
CA THR A 52 12.60 -15.31 5.84
C THR A 52 11.89 -15.41 7.19
N HIS A 53 10.76 -14.74 7.35
CA HIS A 53 10.01 -14.68 8.60
C HIS A 53 8.72 -15.51 8.60
N GLY A 54 8.47 -16.34 7.58
CA GLY A 54 7.25 -17.15 7.47
C GLY A 54 5.97 -16.35 7.24
N GLY A 55 6.07 -15.15 6.65
CA GLY A 55 4.95 -14.24 6.43
C GLY A 55 4.12 -14.51 5.17
N LEU A 56 4.35 -15.63 4.47
CA LEU A 56 3.67 -16.00 3.22
C LEU A 56 2.76 -17.23 3.37
N ASP A 57 2.39 -17.60 4.59
CA ASP A 57 1.47 -18.72 4.83
C ASP A 57 0.16 -18.53 4.05
N GLY A 58 -0.23 -19.54 3.27
CA GLY A 58 -1.41 -19.50 2.39
C GLY A 58 -1.22 -18.71 1.09
N ALA A 59 0.02 -18.41 0.71
CA ALA A 59 0.35 -17.78 -0.56
C ALA A 59 1.68 -18.29 -1.11
N ARG A 60 1.86 -18.21 -2.42
CA ARG A 60 3.12 -18.60 -3.07
C ARG A 60 3.53 -17.60 -4.13
N VAL A 61 4.84 -17.45 -4.27
CA VAL A 61 5.44 -16.65 -5.34
C VAL A 61 5.27 -17.40 -6.66
N GLU A 62 4.62 -16.77 -7.62
CA GLU A 62 4.41 -17.30 -8.97
C GLU A 62 5.60 -16.96 -9.87
N GLU A 63 6.09 -15.71 -9.80
CA GLU A 63 7.24 -15.25 -10.58
C GLU A 63 8.01 -14.11 -9.88
N TYR A 64 9.29 -13.99 -10.22
CA TYR A 64 10.12 -12.81 -9.97
C TYR A 64 10.39 -12.15 -11.32
N PHE A 65 10.23 -10.83 -11.40
CA PHE A 65 10.37 -10.10 -12.66
C PHE A 65 10.85 -8.66 -12.46
N GLU A 66 11.35 -8.07 -13.54
CA GLU A 66 11.71 -6.66 -13.58
C GLU A 66 10.57 -5.84 -14.21
N ALA A 67 10.04 -4.88 -13.46
CA ALA A 67 9.01 -3.97 -13.91
C ALA A 67 9.60 -2.63 -14.38
N ASP A 68 9.37 -2.26 -15.64
CA ASP A 68 9.71 -0.91 -16.11
C ASP A 68 8.64 0.09 -15.65
N LEU A 69 8.94 0.80 -14.55
CA LEU A 69 8.00 1.74 -13.94
C LEU A 69 8.35 3.18 -14.34
N LYS A 70 7.38 3.87 -14.96
CA LYS A 70 7.51 5.27 -15.39
C LYS A 70 8.19 6.16 -14.34
N GLY A 71 9.32 6.79 -14.67
CA GLY A 71 9.99 7.74 -13.78
C GLY A 71 10.91 7.08 -12.74
N LEU A 72 11.18 5.80 -12.87
CA LEU A 72 12.42 5.19 -12.38
C LEU A 72 13.42 5.14 -13.53
N SER A 73 14.71 5.26 -13.21
CA SER A 73 15.79 5.18 -14.21
C SER A 73 16.18 3.74 -14.54
N ASN A 74 15.92 2.82 -13.62
CA ASN A 74 16.22 1.40 -13.74
C ASN A 74 14.93 0.59 -13.57
N PRO A 75 14.84 -0.61 -14.16
CA PRO A 75 13.78 -1.55 -13.87
C PRO A 75 13.70 -1.84 -12.37
N PHE A 76 12.47 -2.02 -11.87
CA PHE A 76 12.21 -2.28 -10.46
C PHE A 76 11.93 -3.77 -10.25
N THR A 77 12.65 -4.42 -9.36
CA THR A 77 12.46 -5.85 -9.10
C THR A 77 11.20 -6.08 -8.26
N ALA A 78 10.35 -6.97 -8.76
CA ALA A 78 9.06 -7.27 -8.17
C ALA A 78 8.79 -8.77 -8.22
N SER A 79 7.86 -9.19 -7.39
CA SER A 79 7.36 -10.55 -7.33
C SER A 79 5.86 -10.55 -7.49
N ARG A 80 5.36 -11.55 -8.21
CA ARG A 80 3.94 -11.87 -8.30
C ARG A 80 3.62 -13.01 -7.35
N ILE A 81 2.56 -12.85 -6.59
CA ILE A 81 2.10 -13.81 -5.60
C ILE A 81 0.66 -14.16 -5.92
N VAL A 82 0.33 -15.44 -5.72
CA VAL A 82 -1.04 -15.96 -5.73
C VAL A 82 -1.36 -16.50 -4.34
N ILE A 83 -2.63 -16.36 -3.94
CA ILE A 83 -3.14 -16.96 -2.70
C ILE A 83 -3.48 -18.41 -3.01
N ASP A 84 -3.06 -19.33 -2.15
CA ASP A 84 -3.43 -20.74 -2.24
C ASP A 84 -4.85 -20.90 -1.66
N GLU A 85 -5.74 -21.56 -2.42
CA GLU A 85 -7.14 -21.82 -2.03
C GLU A 85 -7.26 -22.80 -0.84
#